data_AF-A0A1B9PFP5-F1
#
_entry.id   AF-A0A1B9PFP5-F1
#
_cell.length_a   1.000
_cell.length_b   1.000
_cell.length_c   1.000
_cell.angle_alpha   90.00
_cell.angle_beta   90.00
_cell.angle_gamma   90.00
#
_symmetry.space_group_name_H-M   'P 1'
#
loop_
_entity.id
_entity.type
_entity.pdbx_description
1 polymer ?
#
loop_
_entity_poly.entity_id
_entity_poly.type
_entity_poly.pdbx_seq_one_letter_code
_entity_poly.pdbx_strand_id
1 'polypeptide(L)'
;MAYKPTMQCVWFRHDLRVADNKALSSALANQAPTIAVYIISESQWQQHHKSTIQIDLIKRRLIELKKELSELNIPLLILSCPWFKDIHLSLKPVFNDLNVSHLFANKEYEANELDRDHKLTDLLPNIHCTFYDDKCTITPGKILNKTQQPYKVFTPFKKAWKEYFYQHFPTIEKITASVQLSTPQLNSLLRYSENDFTNSMSSESKAWPVSNKAILNNMRQFCREKSQHYHEQRDYPAIEGTSQVSPYLAIGAISAKQCIMRLHLEANNQLTQGQEIWLDEIIWREFYTHLLHFHPLLSKNQAFLSFDKYIQWNNDRNKFDQWCKGETGFPIVDAAMKQLNNTGWMHNRLRMITASFLVKDLHIDWRWGEQYFMSKLIDGDFASNNGGWQWCASVGCDSTPYFRIFNPTTQSERFDNNGTFIKYWLPELTILTGKLLHQPNSKPLLTPDNYVEPIIEHAVQRLKTLEIYKNAKAQDVAS
;
A
#
# COMPACT_ATOMS: atom_id res chain seq x y z
N MET A 1 14.38 6.02 -47.29
CA MET A 1 14.91 6.54 -46.01
C MET A 1 14.72 5.45 -44.98
N ALA A 2 15.79 4.96 -44.35
CA ALA A 2 15.66 4.01 -43.26
C ALA A 2 14.91 4.69 -42.10
N TYR A 3 13.85 4.05 -41.60
CA TYR A 3 13.09 4.51 -40.44
C TYR A 3 14.05 4.65 -39.27
N LYS A 4 14.42 5.88 -38.89
CA LYS A 4 15.23 6.10 -37.70
C LYS A 4 14.37 5.74 -36.49
N PRO A 5 14.82 4.86 -35.59
CA PRO A 5 14.11 4.58 -34.36
C PRO A 5 13.93 5.90 -33.60
N THR A 6 12.69 6.28 -33.34
CA THR A 6 12.36 7.54 -32.66
C THR A 6 12.58 7.40 -31.17
N MET A 7 12.96 8.50 -30.49
CA MET A 7 13.24 8.47 -29.05
C MET A 7 11.97 8.08 -28.27
N GLN A 8 12.15 7.23 -27.26
CA GLN A 8 11.10 6.75 -26.37
C GLN A 8 11.34 7.22 -24.93
N CYS A 9 10.27 7.37 -24.17
CA CYS A 9 10.32 7.68 -22.75
C CYS A 9 9.51 6.66 -21.95
N VAL A 10 10.10 6.11 -20.88
CA VAL A 10 9.37 5.32 -19.86
C VAL A 10 9.17 6.19 -18.63
N TRP A 11 7.91 6.38 -18.21
CA TRP A 11 7.58 7.16 -17.03
C TRP A 11 7.25 6.26 -15.84
N PHE A 12 8.17 6.23 -14.89
CA PHE A 12 8.06 5.47 -13.64
C PHE A 12 7.27 6.25 -12.58
N ARG A 13 6.47 5.52 -11.79
CA ARG A 13 5.66 5.99 -10.65
C ARG A 13 5.72 4.96 -9.50
N HIS A 14 4.65 4.23 -9.21
CA HIS A 14 4.64 3.13 -8.22
C HIS A 14 5.06 1.77 -8.83
N ASP A 15 6.14 1.77 -9.60
CA ASP A 15 6.67 0.63 -10.37
C ASP A 15 8.21 0.66 -10.46
N LEU A 16 8.87 1.03 -9.35
CA LEU A 16 10.30 1.34 -9.23
C LEU A 16 11.25 0.12 -9.34
N ARG A 17 11.11 -0.64 -10.41
CA ARG A 17 11.88 -1.85 -10.73
C ARG A 17 12.12 -1.95 -12.23
N VAL A 18 13.25 -2.57 -12.57
CA VAL A 18 13.55 -2.99 -13.94
C VAL A 18 12.77 -4.26 -14.26
N ALA A 19 13.05 -5.35 -13.53
CA ALA A 19 12.49 -6.66 -13.83
C ALA A 19 10.96 -6.67 -13.76
N ASP A 20 10.33 -7.40 -14.68
CA ASP A 20 8.89 -7.60 -14.70
C ASP A 20 8.08 -6.28 -14.74
N ASN A 21 8.51 -5.31 -15.54
CA ASN A 21 7.82 -4.03 -15.73
C ASN A 21 7.32 -3.95 -17.18
N LYS A 22 5.99 -3.98 -17.39
CA LYS A 22 5.38 -4.03 -18.73
C LYS A 22 5.65 -2.79 -19.57
N ALA A 23 5.56 -1.59 -19.00
CA ALA A 23 5.86 -0.36 -19.74
C ALA A 23 7.32 -0.33 -20.20
N LEU A 24 8.26 -0.73 -19.33
CA LEU A 24 9.67 -0.81 -19.67
C LEU A 24 9.93 -1.89 -20.75
N SER A 25 9.42 -3.11 -20.58
CA SER A 25 9.65 -4.18 -21.56
C SER A 25 9.04 -3.84 -22.92
N SER A 26 7.88 -3.19 -22.94
CA SER A 26 7.21 -2.75 -24.17
C SER A 26 7.99 -1.66 -24.91
N ALA A 27 8.55 -0.68 -24.19
CA ALA A 27 9.42 0.35 -24.80
C ALA A 27 10.67 -0.29 -25.43
N LEU A 28 11.28 -1.26 -24.73
CA LEU A 28 12.52 -1.89 -25.19
C LEU A 28 12.31 -2.86 -26.36
N ALA A 29 11.10 -3.44 -26.49
CA ALA A 29 10.74 -4.29 -27.63
C ALA A 29 10.83 -3.56 -28.98
N ASN A 30 10.69 -2.24 -29.00
CA ASN A 30 10.79 -1.42 -30.21
C ASN A 30 12.23 -1.20 -30.70
N GLN A 31 13.24 -1.61 -29.93
CA GLN A 31 14.66 -1.47 -30.27
C GLN A 31 15.05 -0.03 -30.64
N ALA A 32 14.50 0.96 -29.92
CA ALA A 32 14.82 2.37 -30.10
C ALA A 32 15.47 2.97 -28.84
N PRO A 33 16.24 4.07 -28.96
CA PRO A 33 16.80 4.76 -27.81
C PRO A 33 15.70 5.15 -26.81
N THR A 34 15.92 4.82 -25.55
CA THR A 34 14.93 4.98 -24.49
C THR A 34 15.54 5.76 -23.33
N ILE A 35 14.81 6.77 -22.85
CA ILE A 35 15.07 7.44 -21.57
C ILE A 35 14.02 7.06 -20.55
N ALA A 36 14.34 7.21 -19.28
CA ALA A 36 13.37 7.07 -18.20
C ALA A 36 13.16 8.42 -17.50
N VAL A 37 11.94 8.65 -17.02
CA VAL A 37 11.62 9.81 -16.19
C VAL A 37 10.90 9.35 -14.92
N TYR A 38 11.19 10.04 -13.82
CA TYR A 38 10.39 10.02 -12.60
C TYR A 38 10.08 11.46 -12.20
N ILE A 39 8.87 11.73 -11.74
CA ILE A 39 8.44 13.10 -11.38
C ILE A 39 8.06 13.13 -9.91
N ILE A 40 8.75 13.99 -9.15
CA ILE A 40 8.49 14.26 -7.74
C ILE A 40 7.43 15.36 -7.66
N SER A 41 6.27 15.02 -7.10
CA SER A 41 5.15 15.94 -6.89
C SER A 41 4.82 16.11 -5.42
N GLU A 42 5.70 16.81 -4.70
CA GLU A 42 5.61 16.92 -3.23
C GLU A 42 4.29 17.52 -2.74
N SER A 43 3.77 18.55 -3.42
CA SER A 43 2.47 19.13 -3.03
C SER A 43 1.31 18.17 -3.26
N GLN A 44 1.33 17.39 -4.35
CA GLN A 44 0.36 16.33 -4.59
C GLN A 44 0.46 15.22 -3.52
N TRP A 45 1.69 14.80 -3.17
CA TRP A 45 1.92 13.80 -2.14
C TRP A 45 1.45 14.27 -0.75
N GLN A 46 1.63 15.55 -0.43
CA GLN A 46 1.11 16.15 0.80
C GLN A 46 -0.43 16.15 0.82
N GLN A 47 -1.09 16.49 -0.30
CA GLN A 47 -2.54 16.40 -0.42
C GLN A 47 -3.03 14.96 -0.24
N HIS A 48 -2.26 13.97 -0.69
CA HIS A 48 -2.56 12.55 -0.51
C HIS A 48 -2.10 11.98 0.83
N HIS A 49 -1.56 12.83 1.71
CA HIS A 49 -1.03 12.44 3.02
C HIS A 49 0.03 11.34 2.94
N LYS A 50 0.83 11.30 1.87
CA LYS A 50 1.91 10.31 1.75
C LYS A 50 2.92 10.49 2.88
N SER A 51 3.24 9.41 3.59
CA SER A 51 4.15 9.47 4.73
C SER A 51 5.57 9.89 4.34
N THR A 52 6.24 10.61 5.25
CA THR A 52 7.65 11.01 5.10
C THR A 52 8.57 9.80 4.92
N ILE A 53 8.33 8.73 5.69
CA ILE A 53 9.08 7.48 5.59
C ILE A 53 8.90 6.76 4.24
N GLN A 54 7.71 6.80 3.62
CA GLN A 54 7.52 6.24 2.27
C GLN A 54 8.21 7.12 1.22
N ILE A 55 8.13 8.44 1.35
CA ILE A 55 8.84 9.38 0.46
C ILE A 55 10.36 9.11 0.53
N ASP A 56 10.89 8.89 1.73
CA ASP A 56 12.28 8.49 1.94
C ASP A 56 12.64 7.17 1.23
N LEU A 57 11.79 6.15 1.39
CA LEU A 57 11.96 4.85 0.72
C LEU A 57 11.98 5.00 -0.80
N ILE A 58 11.06 5.80 -1.37
CA ILE A 58 10.99 6.11 -2.80
C ILE A 58 12.29 6.78 -3.27
N LYS A 59 12.72 7.86 -2.60
CA LYS A 59 13.94 8.61 -2.97
C LYS A 59 15.18 7.70 -2.92
N ARG A 60 15.33 6.87 -1.88
CA ARG A 60 16.41 5.88 -1.77
C ARG A 60 16.33 4.83 -2.87
N ARG A 61 15.13 4.35 -3.21
CA ARG A 61 14.94 3.35 -4.28
C ARG A 61 15.25 3.91 -5.67
N LEU A 62 14.93 5.18 -5.94
CA LEU A 62 15.24 5.84 -7.21
C LEU A 62 16.74 5.89 -7.50
N ILE A 63 17.58 6.02 -6.47
CA ILE A 63 19.05 5.98 -6.62
C ILE A 63 19.50 4.61 -7.13
N GLU A 64 18.96 3.53 -6.58
CA GLU A 64 19.27 2.17 -7.03
C GLU A 64 18.68 1.89 -8.42
N LEU A 65 17.44 2.33 -8.68
CA LEU A 65 16.82 2.22 -10.00
C LEU A 65 17.63 2.94 -11.08
N LYS A 66 18.20 4.12 -10.78
CA LYS A 66 19.08 4.87 -11.70
C LYS A 66 20.32 4.04 -12.09
N LYS A 67 20.92 3.32 -11.14
CA LYS A 67 22.05 2.42 -11.41
C LYS A 67 21.62 1.24 -12.29
N GLU A 68 20.53 0.58 -11.93
CA GLU A 68 19.99 -0.57 -12.67
C GLU A 68 19.60 -0.20 -14.12
N LEU A 69 19.01 0.98 -14.33
CA LEU A 69 18.67 1.48 -15.66
C LEU A 69 19.91 1.88 -16.47
N SER A 70 20.95 2.40 -15.82
CA SER A 70 22.22 2.71 -16.47
C SER A 70 22.90 1.47 -17.05
N GLU A 71 22.78 0.32 -16.39
CA GLU A 71 23.27 -0.98 -16.91
C GLU A 71 22.53 -1.42 -18.19
N LEU A 72 21.34 -0.87 -18.42
CA LEU A 72 20.53 -1.09 -19.62
C LEU A 72 20.65 0.02 -20.67
N ASN A 73 21.61 0.93 -20.52
CA ASN A 73 21.78 2.14 -21.35
C ASN A 73 20.60 3.13 -21.28
N ILE A 74 19.84 3.13 -20.19
CA ILE A 74 18.66 3.98 -20.01
C ILE A 74 18.99 5.04 -18.95
N PRO A 75 19.19 6.31 -19.33
CA PRO A 75 19.35 7.37 -18.35
C PRO A 75 18.00 7.67 -17.68
N LEU A 76 18.01 7.75 -16.35
CA LEU A 76 16.86 8.18 -15.55
C LEU A 76 16.97 9.66 -15.19
N LEU A 77 16.02 10.45 -15.67
CA LEU A 77 15.79 11.83 -15.23
C LEU A 77 14.82 11.85 -14.04
N ILE A 78 15.14 12.64 -13.03
CA ILE A 78 14.26 12.87 -11.89
C ILE A 78 13.90 14.35 -11.93
N LEU A 79 12.63 14.63 -12.23
CA LEU A 79 12.11 15.98 -12.40
C LEU A 79 11.26 16.35 -11.19
N SER A 80 11.15 17.64 -10.90
CA SER A 80 10.27 18.16 -9.85
C SER A 80 9.11 18.91 -10.47
N CYS A 81 7.89 18.58 -10.05
CA CYS A 81 6.67 19.26 -10.46
C CYS A 81 5.64 19.18 -9.33
N PRO A 82 5.30 20.28 -8.64
CA PRO A 82 4.49 20.24 -7.41
C PRO A 82 3.16 19.49 -7.55
N TRP A 83 2.48 19.64 -8.70
CA TRP A 83 1.12 19.15 -8.92
C TRP A 83 1.00 18.31 -10.19
N PHE A 84 0.11 17.31 -10.16
CA PHE A 84 -0.16 16.45 -11.32
C PHE A 84 -0.61 17.20 -12.57
N LYS A 85 -1.43 18.25 -12.41
CA LYS A 85 -1.92 19.08 -13.52
C LYS A 85 -0.80 19.75 -14.33
N ASP A 86 0.36 19.97 -13.72
CA ASP A 86 1.47 20.74 -14.31
C ASP A 86 2.59 19.84 -14.86
N ILE A 87 2.46 18.52 -14.75
CA ILE A 87 3.49 17.54 -15.19
C ILE A 87 3.92 17.74 -16.64
N HIS A 88 2.97 18.06 -17.51
CA HIS A 88 3.24 18.29 -18.92
C HIS A 88 4.24 19.43 -19.16
N LEU A 89 4.31 20.43 -18.26
CA LEU A 89 5.28 21.53 -18.35
C LEU A 89 6.71 21.06 -18.10
N SER A 90 6.90 20.05 -17.25
CA SER A 90 8.21 19.45 -16.99
C SER A 90 8.64 18.50 -18.11
N LEU A 91 7.70 17.79 -18.75
CA LEU A 91 8.00 16.83 -19.80
C LEU A 91 8.24 17.47 -21.18
N LYS A 92 7.48 18.52 -21.54
CA LYS A 92 7.57 19.17 -22.87
C LYS A 92 8.99 19.57 -23.28
N PRO A 93 9.79 20.27 -22.44
CA PRO A 93 11.15 20.66 -22.82
C PRO A 93 12.04 19.45 -23.15
N VAL A 94 12.02 18.43 -22.29
CA VAL A 94 12.78 17.19 -22.47
C VAL A 94 12.37 16.47 -23.75
N PHE A 95 11.07 16.38 -23.99
CA PHE A 95 10.52 15.66 -25.14
C PHE A 95 10.86 16.36 -26.46
N ASN A 96 10.81 17.69 -26.49
CA ASN A 96 11.20 18.48 -27.66
C ASN A 96 12.69 18.36 -27.96
N ASP A 97 13.56 18.54 -26.94
CA ASP A 97 15.01 18.48 -27.13
C ASP A 97 15.51 17.12 -27.64
N LEU A 98 14.85 16.04 -27.23
CA LEU A 98 15.24 14.67 -27.58
C LEU A 98 14.41 14.08 -28.72
N ASN A 99 13.43 14.81 -29.25
CA ASN A 99 12.46 14.32 -30.23
C ASN A 99 11.78 13.03 -29.76
N VAL A 100 11.31 13.02 -28.50
CA VAL A 100 10.50 11.91 -27.97
C VAL A 100 9.21 11.82 -28.76
N SER A 101 8.83 10.61 -29.12
CA SER A 101 7.62 10.32 -29.90
C SER A 101 6.63 9.42 -29.17
N HIS A 102 7.10 8.66 -28.19
CA HIS A 102 6.30 7.69 -27.44
C HIS A 102 6.60 7.79 -25.95
N LEU A 103 5.54 7.75 -25.15
CA LEU A 103 5.57 7.69 -23.70
C LEU A 103 4.94 6.37 -23.25
N PHE A 104 5.70 5.56 -22.53
CA PHE A 104 5.25 4.28 -21.96
C PHE A 104 5.12 4.42 -20.45
N ALA A 105 4.01 3.96 -19.90
CA ALA A 105 3.71 4.09 -18.48
C ALA A 105 2.84 2.92 -17.98
N ASN A 106 3.04 2.43 -16.76
CA ASN A 106 2.10 1.50 -16.13
C ASN A 106 0.95 2.24 -15.44
N LYS A 107 -0.31 1.83 -15.60
CA LYS A 107 -1.50 2.48 -15.01
C LYS A 107 -1.46 2.49 -13.48
N GLU A 108 -1.99 3.57 -12.93
CA GLU A 108 -2.42 3.70 -11.54
C GLU A 108 -3.95 3.80 -11.54
N TYR A 109 -4.62 3.16 -10.58
CA TYR A 109 -6.09 2.99 -10.62
C TYR A 109 -6.83 4.01 -9.75
N GLU A 110 -6.09 4.79 -8.99
CA GLU A 110 -6.57 5.87 -8.15
C GLU A 110 -7.10 7.05 -9.00
N ALA A 111 -8.18 7.71 -8.54
CA ALA A 111 -8.91 8.66 -9.40
C ALA A 111 -8.09 9.89 -9.84
N ASN A 112 -7.18 10.40 -9.00
CA ASN A 112 -6.37 11.56 -9.35
C ASN A 112 -5.29 11.20 -10.39
N GLU A 113 -4.75 10.01 -10.29
CA GLU A 113 -3.73 9.45 -11.17
C GLU A 113 -4.33 9.10 -12.55
N LEU A 114 -5.55 8.56 -12.58
CA LEU A 114 -6.30 8.37 -13.82
C LEU A 114 -6.60 9.70 -14.50
N ASP A 115 -7.09 10.70 -13.76
CA ASP A 115 -7.35 12.05 -14.29
C ASP A 115 -6.06 12.71 -14.83
N ARG A 116 -4.94 12.55 -14.12
CA ARG A 116 -3.61 12.99 -14.56
C ARG A 116 -3.22 12.34 -15.89
N ASP A 117 -3.35 11.02 -16.00
CA ASP A 117 -2.93 10.27 -17.20
C ASP A 117 -3.79 10.63 -18.42
N HIS A 118 -5.10 10.81 -18.22
CA HIS A 118 -6.02 11.30 -19.25
C HIS A 118 -5.65 12.71 -19.72
N LYS A 119 -5.55 13.68 -18.81
CA LYS A 119 -5.21 15.08 -19.14
C LYS A 119 -3.83 15.21 -19.78
N LEU A 120 -2.86 14.41 -19.33
CA LEU A 120 -1.51 14.44 -19.90
C LEU A 120 -1.52 14.05 -21.38
N THR A 121 -2.34 13.07 -21.75
CA THR A 121 -2.49 12.63 -23.15
C THR A 121 -3.02 13.78 -24.01
N ASP A 122 -4.03 14.53 -23.53
CA ASP A 122 -4.58 15.69 -24.24
C ASP A 122 -3.56 16.85 -24.34
N LEU A 123 -2.73 17.03 -23.31
CA LEU A 123 -1.74 18.11 -23.22
C LEU A 123 -0.44 17.84 -24.01
N LEU A 124 -0.25 16.60 -24.48
CA LEU A 124 0.90 16.14 -25.28
C LEU A 124 0.43 15.50 -26.61
N PRO A 125 -0.29 16.22 -27.48
CA PRO A 125 -0.97 15.62 -28.65
C PRO A 125 -0.03 15.02 -29.71
N ASN A 126 1.26 15.39 -29.70
CA ASN A 126 2.28 14.87 -30.61
C ASN A 126 3.03 13.65 -30.06
N ILE A 127 2.66 13.17 -28.87
CA ILE A 127 3.31 12.06 -28.18
C ILE A 127 2.31 10.90 -28.09
N HIS A 128 2.72 9.72 -28.55
CA HIS A 128 1.92 8.51 -28.39
C HIS A 128 2.08 7.97 -26.96
N CYS A 129 1.10 8.28 -26.11
CA CYS A 129 1.04 7.79 -24.73
C CYS A 129 0.40 6.40 -24.66
N THR A 130 1.11 5.41 -24.13
CA THR A 130 0.62 4.04 -23.91
C THR A 130 0.67 3.67 -22.43
N PHE A 131 -0.47 3.25 -21.89
CA PHE A 131 -0.62 2.88 -20.48
C PHE A 131 -0.92 1.38 -20.29
N TYR A 132 -0.13 0.68 -19.48
CA TYR A 132 -0.21 -0.78 -19.27
C TYR A 132 -0.71 -1.18 -17.88
N ASP A 133 -1.52 -2.22 -17.79
CA ASP A 133 -1.96 -2.79 -16.51
C ASP A 133 -0.85 -3.68 -15.92
N ASP A 134 -0.13 -3.19 -14.91
CA ASP A 134 1.06 -3.86 -14.33
C ASP A 134 1.04 -3.97 -12.79
N LYS A 135 0.28 -3.10 -12.10
CA LYS A 135 0.14 -3.13 -10.64
C LYS A 135 -0.48 -4.44 -10.13
N CYS A 136 -1.38 -5.04 -10.91
CA CYS A 136 -2.01 -6.33 -10.62
C CYS A 136 -1.40 -7.45 -11.46
N THR A 137 -1.37 -8.66 -10.89
CA THR A 137 -0.92 -9.86 -11.61
C THR A 137 -1.91 -10.22 -12.72
N ILE A 138 -3.21 -10.08 -12.43
CA ILE A 138 -4.28 -10.23 -13.41
C ILE A 138 -4.94 -8.87 -13.63
N THR A 139 -5.05 -8.44 -14.88
CA THR A 139 -5.65 -7.15 -15.22
C THR A 139 -7.11 -7.05 -14.73
N PRO A 140 -7.50 -5.97 -14.03
CA PRO A 140 -8.91 -5.69 -13.73
C PRO A 140 -9.79 -5.79 -14.98
N GLY A 141 -10.94 -6.45 -14.86
CA GLY A 141 -11.81 -6.78 -16.01
C GLY A 141 -11.63 -8.19 -16.58
N LYS A 142 -10.51 -8.87 -16.30
CA LYS A 142 -10.33 -10.28 -16.73
C LYS A 142 -11.06 -11.29 -15.86
N ILE A 143 -11.22 -10.98 -14.57
CA ILE A 143 -11.93 -11.84 -13.61
C ILE A 143 -13.28 -11.20 -13.30
N LEU A 144 -14.33 -11.71 -13.92
CA LEU A 144 -15.72 -11.30 -13.71
C LEU A 144 -16.55 -12.49 -13.24
N ASN A 145 -17.69 -12.20 -12.63
CA ASN A 145 -18.65 -13.25 -12.26
C ASN A 145 -19.42 -13.75 -13.50
N LYS A 146 -20.29 -14.76 -13.30
CA LYS A 146 -21.09 -15.35 -14.39
C LYS A 146 -22.02 -14.36 -15.10
N THR A 147 -22.36 -13.24 -14.47
CA THR A 147 -23.18 -12.16 -15.06
C THR A 147 -22.34 -11.03 -15.65
N GLN A 148 -21.04 -11.25 -15.90
CA GLN A 148 -20.10 -10.25 -16.43
C GLN A 148 -19.98 -8.99 -15.56
N GLN A 149 -20.16 -9.14 -14.24
CA GLN A 149 -20.03 -8.06 -13.26
C GLN A 149 -18.82 -8.29 -12.35
N PRO A 150 -18.23 -7.23 -11.77
CA PRO A 150 -17.16 -7.38 -10.81
C PRO A 150 -17.62 -8.15 -9.56
N TYR A 151 -16.71 -8.91 -8.97
CA TYR A 151 -16.97 -9.59 -7.71
C TYR A 151 -17.08 -8.59 -6.56
N LYS A 152 -18.06 -8.82 -5.67
CA LYS A 152 -18.30 -8.04 -4.45
C LYS A 152 -18.02 -8.82 -3.15
N VAL A 153 -17.52 -10.04 -3.28
CA VAL A 153 -17.20 -10.94 -2.15
C VAL A 153 -15.85 -11.59 -2.47
N PHE A 154 -14.96 -11.63 -1.48
CA PHE A 154 -13.58 -12.08 -1.66
C PHE A 154 -13.48 -13.56 -1.96
N THR A 155 -14.20 -14.42 -1.24
CA THR A 155 -14.14 -15.88 -1.43
C THR A 155 -14.38 -16.33 -2.88
N PRO A 156 -15.47 -15.92 -3.57
CA PRO A 156 -15.67 -16.27 -4.97
C PRO A 156 -14.71 -15.56 -5.92
N PHE A 157 -14.29 -14.31 -5.62
CA PHE A 157 -13.23 -13.63 -6.38
C PHE A 157 -11.93 -14.43 -6.35
N LYS A 158 -11.47 -14.81 -5.15
CA LYS A 158 -10.26 -15.60 -4.91
C LYS A 158 -10.28 -16.91 -5.70
N LYS A 159 -11.41 -17.63 -5.65
CA LYS A 159 -11.55 -18.90 -6.38
C LYS A 159 -11.36 -18.67 -7.89
N ALA A 160 -12.07 -17.70 -8.46
CA ALA A 160 -11.97 -17.38 -9.88
C ALA A 160 -10.58 -16.84 -10.27
N TRP A 161 -9.96 -16.06 -9.39
CA TRP A 161 -8.62 -15.51 -9.55
C TRP A 161 -7.59 -16.65 -9.64
N LYS A 162 -7.61 -17.60 -8.70
CA LYS A 162 -6.69 -18.76 -8.71
C LYS A 162 -6.91 -19.63 -9.95
N GLU A 163 -8.16 -19.90 -10.30
CA GLU A 163 -8.49 -20.66 -11.51
C GLU A 163 -7.90 -20.02 -12.77
N TYR A 164 -8.14 -18.71 -12.96
CA TYR A 164 -7.57 -17.97 -14.10
C TYR A 164 -6.04 -17.98 -14.06
N PHE A 165 -5.45 -17.72 -12.89
CA PHE A 165 -4.01 -17.67 -12.69
C PHE A 165 -3.33 -18.97 -13.09
N TYR A 166 -3.85 -20.12 -12.63
CA TYR A 166 -3.25 -21.42 -12.95
C TYR A 166 -3.50 -21.85 -14.40
N GLN A 167 -4.60 -21.44 -15.03
CA GLN A 167 -4.83 -21.64 -16.46
C GLN A 167 -3.88 -20.79 -17.33
N HIS A 168 -3.46 -19.63 -16.82
CA HIS A 168 -2.61 -18.65 -17.53
C HIS A 168 -1.33 -18.38 -16.75
N PHE A 169 -0.71 -19.44 -16.23
CA PHE A 169 0.43 -19.32 -15.31
C PHE A 169 1.53 -18.46 -15.95
N PRO A 170 1.85 -17.28 -15.38
CA PRO A 170 2.59 -16.28 -16.11
C PRO A 170 4.10 -16.54 -16.05
N THR A 171 4.84 -15.97 -17.00
CA THR A 171 6.30 -15.92 -16.96
C THR A 171 6.79 -14.54 -16.53
N ILE A 172 8.02 -14.49 -16.02
CA ILE A 172 8.74 -13.24 -15.78
C ILE A 172 9.58 -12.97 -17.03
N GLU A 173 9.29 -11.87 -17.71
CA GLU A 173 10.02 -11.47 -18.91
C GLU A 173 11.44 -11.02 -18.56
N LYS A 174 12.40 -11.48 -19.36
CA LYS A 174 13.77 -10.95 -19.31
C LYS A 174 13.81 -9.65 -20.10
N ILE A 175 14.53 -8.67 -19.56
CA ILE A 175 14.69 -7.37 -20.19
C ILE A 175 16.02 -7.34 -20.94
N THR A 176 15.98 -6.77 -22.14
CA THR A 176 17.16 -6.50 -22.98
C THR A 176 17.59 -5.04 -22.83
N ALA A 177 18.88 -4.74 -23.01
CA ALA A 177 19.37 -3.37 -22.96
C ALA A 177 18.76 -2.51 -24.08
N SER A 178 18.59 -1.22 -23.81
CA SER A 178 18.19 -0.21 -24.81
C SER A 178 19.31 0.03 -25.81
N VAL A 179 18.93 0.53 -26.99
CA VAL A 179 19.86 1.18 -27.91
C VAL A 179 20.52 2.35 -27.19
N GLN A 180 21.84 2.44 -27.30
CA GLN A 180 22.63 3.47 -26.66
C GLN A 180 22.33 4.85 -27.25
N LEU A 181 22.20 5.84 -26.38
CA LEU A 181 22.05 7.23 -26.79
C LEU A 181 23.36 7.76 -27.39
N SER A 182 23.22 8.60 -28.42
CA SER A 182 24.34 9.35 -28.99
C SER A 182 24.85 10.44 -28.04
N THR A 183 26.11 10.86 -28.19
CA THR A 183 26.71 11.93 -27.38
C THR A 183 25.88 13.22 -27.36
N PRO A 184 25.32 13.72 -28.49
CA PRO A 184 24.45 14.91 -28.46
C PRO A 184 23.18 14.73 -27.62
N GLN A 185 22.58 13.53 -27.64
CA GLN A 185 21.40 13.22 -26.83
C GLN A 185 21.77 13.18 -25.34
N LEU A 186 22.89 12.57 -24.98
CA LEU A 186 23.40 12.57 -23.60
C LEU A 186 23.70 14.00 -23.11
N ASN A 187 24.35 14.83 -23.93
CA ASN A 187 24.61 16.23 -23.58
C ASN A 187 23.32 17.04 -23.41
N SER A 188 22.27 16.74 -24.17
CA SER A 188 20.97 17.39 -24.02
C SER A 188 20.31 17.03 -22.68
N LEU A 189 20.47 15.78 -22.22
CA LEU A 189 19.95 15.33 -20.92
C LEU A 189 20.61 16.03 -19.72
N LEU A 190 21.89 16.41 -19.82
CA LEU A 190 22.62 17.08 -18.73
C LEU A 190 21.97 18.42 -18.31
N ARG A 191 21.21 19.05 -19.20
CA ARG A 191 20.45 20.28 -18.92
C ARG A 191 19.31 20.07 -17.91
N TYR A 192 18.87 18.82 -17.76
CA TYR A 192 17.75 18.43 -16.92
C TYR A 192 18.18 17.61 -15.71
N SER A 193 19.49 17.39 -15.53
CA SER A 193 20.03 16.51 -14.49
C SER A 193 20.33 17.22 -13.16
N GLU A 194 19.58 18.25 -12.79
CA GLU A 194 19.76 18.94 -11.52
C GLU A 194 19.25 18.07 -10.35
N ASN A 195 20.19 17.43 -9.65
CA ASN A 195 19.97 16.41 -8.61
C ASN A 195 19.89 17.03 -7.20
N ASP A 196 18.92 17.89 -6.93
CA ASP A 196 18.70 18.35 -5.54
C ASP A 196 17.69 17.50 -4.77
N PHE A 197 17.10 16.48 -5.40
CA PHE A 197 16.17 15.57 -4.70
C PHE A 197 16.86 14.77 -3.57
N THR A 198 18.19 14.64 -3.62
CA THR A 198 18.98 13.98 -2.57
C THR A 198 19.24 14.89 -1.37
N ASN A 199 19.16 16.23 -1.52
CA ASN A 199 19.42 17.17 -0.43
C ASN A 199 18.33 17.15 0.65
N SER A 200 17.15 16.60 0.33
CA SER A 200 16.01 16.42 1.22
C SER A 200 15.77 14.95 1.62
N MET A 201 16.78 14.10 1.50
CA MET A 201 16.68 12.71 1.96
C MET A 201 16.77 12.64 3.48
N SER A 202 15.84 11.91 4.08
CA SER A 202 15.87 11.62 5.51
C SER A 202 16.63 10.32 5.77
N SER A 203 16.57 9.81 6.99
CA SER A 203 17.00 8.43 7.30
C SER A 203 15.88 7.59 7.93
N GLU A 204 14.63 8.03 7.78
CA GLU A 204 13.46 7.40 8.40
C GLU A 204 13.27 5.95 7.92
N SER A 205 13.51 5.68 6.63
CA SER A 205 13.33 4.32 6.08
C SER A 205 14.58 3.44 6.21
N LYS A 206 15.64 3.86 6.93
CA LYS A 206 16.95 3.17 6.92
C LYS A 206 16.91 1.67 7.21
N ALA A 207 15.95 1.22 8.03
CA ALA A 207 15.73 -0.19 8.35
C ALA A 207 15.26 -1.03 7.14
N TRP A 208 14.78 -0.37 6.09
CA TRP A 208 14.26 -0.97 4.86
C TRP A 208 15.33 -0.90 3.76
N PRO A 209 15.92 -2.03 3.35
CA PRO A 209 16.90 -2.06 2.26
C PRO A 209 16.25 -1.79 0.90
N VAL A 210 16.92 -1.02 0.04
CA VAL A 210 16.36 -0.58 -1.25
C VAL A 210 17.03 -1.19 -2.49
N SER A 211 18.11 -1.95 -2.32
CA SER A 211 18.75 -2.61 -3.46
C SER A 211 17.88 -3.78 -3.94
N ASN A 212 17.76 -3.95 -5.26
CA ASN A 212 16.96 -5.03 -5.84
C ASN A 212 17.40 -6.41 -5.32
N LYS A 213 18.71 -6.62 -5.15
CA LYS A 213 19.27 -7.86 -4.57
C LYS A 213 18.74 -8.13 -3.15
N ALA A 214 18.72 -7.12 -2.28
CA ALA A 214 18.26 -7.29 -0.91
C ALA A 214 16.75 -7.57 -0.85
N ILE A 215 15.94 -6.83 -1.62
CA ILE A 215 14.48 -7.01 -1.70
C ILE A 215 14.14 -8.44 -2.16
N LEU A 216 14.78 -8.91 -3.23
CA LEU A 216 14.56 -10.26 -3.76
C LEU A 216 15.08 -11.36 -2.83
N ASN A 217 16.18 -11.12 -2.11
CA ASN A 217 16.70 -12.06 -1.11
C ASN A 217 15.78 -12.18 0.10
N ASN A 218 15.23 -11.07 0.61
CA ASN A 218 14.27 -11.10 1.71
C ASN A 218 13.01 -11.88 1.30
N MET A 219 12.50 -11.64 0.08
CA MET A 219 11.37 -12.40 -0.46
C MET A 219 11.71 -13.90 -0.59
N ARG A 220 12.91 -14.24 -1.08
CA ARG A 220 13.37 -15.64 -1.17
C ARG A 220 13.46 -16.31 0.20
N GLN A 221 14.06 -15.63 1.17
CA GLN A 221 14.20 -16.13 2.53
C GLN A 221 12.85 -16.39 3.17
N PHE A 222 11.90 -15.45 3.05
CA PHE A 222 10.54 -15.65 3.52
C PHE A 222 9.89 -16.90 2.89
N CYS A 223 9.97 -17.05 1.57
CA CYS A 223 9.41 -18.23 0.89
C CYS A 223 10.03 -19.55 1.38
N ARG A 224 11.35 -19.58 1.60
CA ARG A 224 12.06 -20.79 2.04
C ARG A 224 11.81 -21.16 3.49
N GLU A 225 11.82 -20.17 4.38
CA GLU A 225 11.96 -20.41 5.82
C GLU A 225 10.68 -20.17 6.61
N LYS A 226 9.85 -19.20 6.19
CA LYS A 226 8.71 -18.71 6.99
C LYS A 226 7.35 -19.02 6.40
N SER A 227 7.25 -19.07 5.06
CA SER A 227 5.95 -19.14 4.36
C SER A 227 5.12 -20.38 4.70
N GLN A 228 5.74 -21.52 4.99
CA GLN A 228 5.04 -22.76 5.39
C GLN A 228 4.32 -22.62 6.75
N HIS A 229 4.92 -21.86 7.68
CA HIS A 229 4.36 -21.60 9.02
C HIS A 229 3.49 -20.34 9.06
N TYR A 230 3.29 -19.68 7.91
CA TYR A 230 2.57 -18.41 7.85
C TYR A 230 1.16 -18.51 8.45
N HIS A 231 0.45 -19.61 8.21
CA HIS A 231 -0.90 -19.80 8.75
C HIS A 231 -0.96 -19.86 10.28
N GLU A 232 0.10 -20.35 10.93
CA GLU A 232 0.21 -20.45 12.38
C GLU A 232 0.70 -19.14 12.99
N GLN A 233 1.59 -18.42 12.31
CA GLN A 233 2.35 -17.32 12.93
C GLN A 233 1.82 -15.93 12.59
N ARG A 234 1.11 -15.74 11.48
CA ARG A 234 0.69 -14.41 10.96
C ARG A 234 -0.22 -13.59 11.86
N ASP A 235 -0.80 -14.22 12.89
CA ASP A 235 -1.74 -13.57 13.79
C ASP A 235 -1.08 -12.97 15.03
N TYR A 236 0.18 -13.34 15.33
CA TYR A 236 0.88 -13.00 16.56
C TYR A 236 1.91 -11.88 16.32
N PRO A 237 1.65 -10.62 16.75
CA PRO A 237 2.53 -9.49 16.46
C PRO A 237 3.92 -9.57 17.09
N ALA A 238 4.10 -10.39 18.14
CA ALA A 238 5.41 -10.65 18.74
C ALA A 238 6.29 -11.58 17.91
N ILE A 239 5.71 -12.28 16.91
CA ILE A 239 6.42 -13.23 16.06
C ILE A 239 6.67 -12.57 14.70
N GLU A 240 7.90 -12.64 14.21
CA GLU A 240 8.25 -12.20 12.85
C GLU A 240 7.80 -13.21 11.78
N GLY A 241 6.50 -13.55 11.78
CA GLY A 241 5.91 -14.57 10.93
C GLY A 241 5.47 -14.08 9.54
N THR A 242 5.59 -12.77 9.25
CA THR A 242 5.14 -12.17 7.98
C THR A 242 6.29 -11.82 7.05
N SER A 243 6.00 -11.62 5.76
CA SER A 243 7.03 -11.34 4.75
C SER A 243 7.61 -9.93 4.80
N GLN A 244 6.90 -8.99 5.42
CA GLN A 244 7.22 -7.55 5.40
C GLN A 244 7.52 -7.00 3.98
N VAL A 245 6.87 -7.57 2.96
CA VAL A 245 7.07 -7.17 1.55
C VAL A 245 6.18 -5.99 1.13
N SER A 246 5.22 -5.59 1.98
CA SER A 246 4.24 -4.55 1.69
C SER A 246 4.84 -3.21 1.27
N PRO A 247 5.96 -2.70 1.84
CA PRO A 247 6.50 -1.40 1.41
C PRO A 247 7.02 -1.44 -0.02
N TYR A 248 7.61 -2.57 -0.43
CA TYR A 248 8.15 -2.76 -1.77
C TYR A 248 7.06 -2.99 -2.82
N LEU A 249 5.95 -3.66 -2.44
CA LEU A 249 4.77 -3.78 -3.29
C LEU A 249 4.06 -2.43 -3.49
N ALA A 250 4.03 -1.58 -2.46
CA ALA A 250 3.37 -0.26 -2.52
C ALA A 250 4.08 0.70 -3.48
N ILE A 251 5.41 0.70 -3.52
CA ILE A 251 6.20 1.53 -4.45
C ILE A 251 6.58 0.79 -5.76
N GLY A 252 6.13 -0.46 -5.90
CA GLY A 252 6.41 -1.33 -7.05
C GLY A 252 7.89 -1.67 -7.28
N ALA A 253 8.70 -1.67 -6.21
CA ALA A 253 10.08 -2.14 -6.24
C ALA A 253 10.18 -3.67 -6.40
N ILE A 254 9.07 -4.39 -6.19
CA ILE A 254 8.86 -5.78 -6.57
C ILE A 254 7.40 -5.92 -7.05
N SER A 255 7.15 -6.76 -8.06
CA SER A 255 5.78 -7.04 -8.51
C SER A 255 5.11 -8.12 -7.68
N ALA A 256 3.77 -8.09 -7.61
CA ALA A 256 2.98 -9.18 -7.03
C ALA A 256 3.25 -10.50 -7.77
N LYS A 257 3.43 -10.46 -9.09
CA LYS A 257 3.76 -11.63 -9.89
C LYS A 257 5.13 -12.23 -9.49
N GLN A 258 6.17 -11.42 -9.27
CA GLN A 258 7.47 -11.88 -8.79
C GLN A 258 7.38 -12.56 -7.42
N CYS A 259 6.57 -12.00 -6.51
CA CYS A 259 6.28 -12.57 -5.20
C CYS A 259 5.65 -13.97 -5.31
N ILE A 260 4.60 -14.11 -6.13
CA ILE A 260 3.89 -15.38 -6.33
C ILE A 260 4.77 -16.41 -7.06
N MET A 261 5.51 -16.00 -8.10
CA MET A 261 6.45 -16.87 -8.80
C MET A 261 7.56 -17.38 -7.88
N ARG A 262 8.09 -16.52 -7.00
CA ARG A 262 9.07 -16.95 -6.00
C ARG A 262 8.46 -17.97 -5.03
N LEU A 263 7.24 -17.77 -4.57
CA LEU A 263 6.53 -18.72 -3.70
C LEU A 263 6.41 -20.10 -4.36
N HIS A 264 5.91 -20.15 -5.60
CA HIS A 264 5.77 -21.40 -6.34
C HIS A 264 7.11 -22.10 -6.58
N LEU A 265 8.14 -21.34 -6.93
CA LEU A 265 9.48 -21.89 -7.18
C LEU A 265 10.06 -22.56 -5.92
N GLU A 266 10.01 -21.91 -4.76
CA GLU A 266 10.55 -22.49 -3.52
C GLU A 266 9.69 -23.66 -2.98
N ALA A 267 8.41 -23.68 -3.34
CA ALA A 267 7.47 -24.75 -2.98
C ALA A 267 7.41 -25.90 -4.01
N ASN A 268 8.26 -25.91 -5.05
CA ASN A 268 8.19 -26.87 -6.16
C ASN A 268 6.78 -27.01 -6.76
N ASN A 269 6.08 -25.89 -6.92
CA ASN A 269 4.69 -25.80 -7.37
C ASN A 269 3.65 -26.54 -6.50
N GLN A 270 4.01 -26.99 -5.30
CA GLN A 270 3.12 -27.63 -4.34
C GLN A 270 3.06 -26.79 -3.06
N LEU A 271 2.10 -25.88 -3.01
CA LEU A 271 1.96 -24.97 -1.88
C LEU A 271 1.42 -25.71 -0.64
N THR A 272 2.10 -25.53 0.49
CA THR A 272 1.58 -25.88 1.82
C THR A 272 0.40 -24.99 2.21
N GLN A 273 -0.31 -25.35 3.29
CA GLN A 273 -1.40 -24.52 3.82
C GLN A 273 -0.94 -23.09 4.17
N GLY A 274 0.24 -22.93 4.78
CA GLY A 274 0.80 -21.61 5.07
C GLY A 274 1.04 -20.78 3.82
N GLN A 275 1.59 -21.39 2.78
CA GLN A 275 1.88 -20.73 1.50
C GLN A 275 0.61 -20.37 0.75
N GLU A 276 -0.41 -21.24 0.74
CA GLU A 276 -1.73 -20.93 0.18
C GLU A 276 -2.39 -19.75 0.88
N ILE A 277 -2.29 -19.70 2.21
CA ILE A 277 -2.82 -18.59 3.01
C ILE A 277 -2.04 -17.29 2.73
N TRP A 278 -0.72 -17.35 2.54
CA TRP A 278 0.05 -16.18 2.15
C TRP A 278 -0.30 -15.69 0.73
N LEU A 279 -0.51 -16.62 -0.20
CA LEU A 279 -1.02 -16.29 -1.55
C LEU A 279 -2.39 -15.60 -1.46
N ASP A 280 -3.27 -16.05 -0.58
CA ASP A 280 -4.58 -15.40 -0.36
C ASP A 280 -4.42 -13.93 0.07
N GLU A 281 -3.40 -13.57 0.84
CA GLU A 281 -3.13 -12.17 1.23
C GLU A 281 -2.65 -11.31 0.05
N ILE A 282 -1.91 -11.88 -0.90
CA ILE A 282 -1.60 -11.18 -2.16
C ILE A 282 -2.89 -11.01 -3.00
N ILE A 283 -3.78 -12.00 -3.00
CA ILE A 283 -5.06 -11.90 -3.69
C ILE A 283 -5.98 -10.86 -3.04
N TRP A 284 -5.89 -10.63 -1.73
CA TRP A 284 -6.59 -9.51 -1.07
C TRP A 284 -6.15 -8.15 -1.62
N ARG A 285 -4.84 -7.94 -1.84
CA ARG A 285 -4.32 -6.75 -2.52
C ARG A 285 -4.90 -6.59 -3.93
N GLU A 286 -4.97 -7.69 -4.69
CA GLU A 286 -5.60 -7.70 -6.01
C GLU A 286 -7.09 -7.34 -5.91
N PHE A 287 -7.82 -7.93 -4.96
CA PHE A 287 -9.25 -7.68 -4.76
C PHE A 287 -9.54 -6.20 -4.50
N TYR A 288 -8.81 -5.55 -3.58
CA TYR A 288 -8.99 -4.13 -3.30
C TYR A 288 -8.66 -3.25 -4.51
N THR A 289 -7.62 -3.58 -5.27
CA THR A 289 -7.26 -2.81 -6.48
C THR A 289 -8.30 -2.99 -7.58
N HIS A 290 -8.82 -4.21 -7.78
CA HIS A 290 -9.92 -4.47 -8.71
C HIS A 290 -11.18 -3.72 -8.29
N LEU A 291 -11.51 -3.73 -7.00
CA LEU A 291 -12.67 -3.00 -6.48
C LEU A 291 -12.55 -1.51 -6.75
N LEU A 292 -11.37 -0.92 -6.51
CA LEU A 292 -11.10 0.48 -6.79
C LEU A 292 -11.31 0.83 -8.27
N HIS A 293 -10.81 -0.02 -9.18
CA HIS A 293 -10.97 0.16 -10.62
C HIS A 293 -12.45 0.23 -11.04
N PHE A 294 -13.31 -0.63 -10.48
CA PHE A 294 -14.74 -0.64 -10.82
C PHE A 294 -15.58 0.37 -10.03
N HIS A 295 -15.08 0.84 -8.89
CA HIS A 295 -15.78 1.75 -7.98
C HIS A 295 -14.91 2.98 -7.67
N PRO A 296 -14.68 3.88 -8.65
CA PRO A 296 -13.77 5.02 -8.48
C PRO A 296 -14.24 6.03 -7.43
N LEU A 297 -15.50 5.96 -6.98
CA LEU A 297 -16.00 6.76 -5.86
C LEU A 297 -15.30 6.43 -4.54
N LEU A 298 -14.68 5.24 -4.41
CA LEU A 298 -13.86 4.88 -3.27
C LEU A 298 -12.66 5.85 -3.12
N SER A 299 -12.12 6.37 -4.22
CA SER A 299 -11.10 7.45 -4.22
C SER A 299 -11.63 8.84 -3.87
N LYS A 300 -12.93 9.00 -3.62
CA LYS A 300 -13.59 10.30 -3.37
C LYS A 300 -14.21 10.37 -1.97
N ASN A 301 -13.59 9.70 -1.00
CA ASN A 301 -14.03 9.62 0.39
C ASN A 301 -15.45 9.04 0.57
N GLN A 302 -15.93 8.26 -0.40
CA GLN A 302 -17.22 7.59 -0.31
C GLN A 302 -17.02 6.13 0.09
N ALA A 303 -17.84 5.67 1.05
CA ALA A 303 -17.91 4.27 1.39
C ALA A 303 -18.60 3.46 0.27
N PHE A 304 -18.35 2.16 0.24
CA PHE A 304 -19.03 1.25 -0.69
C PHE A 304 -20.53 1.10 -0.37
N LEU A 305 -20.88 1.03 0.92
CA LEU A 305 -22.26 0.89 1.38
C LEU A 305 -22.86 2.26 1.70
N SER A 306 -24.04 2.52 1.14
CA SER A 306 -24.73 3.82 1.20
C SER A 306 -25.04 4.31 2.61
N PHE A 307 -25.34 3.40 3.54
CA PHE A 307 -25.74 3.77 4.89
C PHE A 307 -24.66 4.51 5.70
N ASP A 308 -23.39 4.47 5.27
CA ASP A 308 -22.28 5.21 5.88
C ASP A 308 -22.60 6.70 6.07
N LYS A 309 -23.30 7.33 5.11
CA LYS A 309 -23.68 8.75 5.19
C LYS A 309 -24.62 9.08 6.35
N TYR A 310 -25.29 8.08 6.93
CA TYR A 310 -26.22 8.24 8.04
C TYR A 310 -25.59 7.91 9.40
N ILE A 311 -24.36 7.40 9.42
CA ILE A 311 -23.65 7.14 10.68
C ILE A 311 -23.33 8.47 11.35
N GLN A 312 -23.80 8.65 12.58
CA GLN A 312 -23.50 9.82 13.39
C GLN A 312 -22.19 9.60 14.15
N TRP A 313 -21.10 10.11 13.60
CA TRP A 313 -19.78 10.07 14.24
C TRP A 313 -19.68 11.11 15.35
N ASN A 314 -19.12 10.72 16.50
CA ASN A 314 -18.87 11.63 17.63
C ASN A 314 -17.70 12.58 17.33
N ASN A 315 -16.67 12.11 16.61
CA ASN A 315 -15.53 12.89 16.15
C ASN A 315 -14.84 13.74 17.24
N ASP A 316 -14.74 13.19 18.45
CA ASP A 316 -14.02 13.81 19.57
C ASP A 316 -12.53 13.90 19.26
N ARG A 317 -12.05 15.14 19.06
CA ARG A 317 -10.69 15.41 18.65
C ARG A 317 -9.66 14.99 19.70
N ASN A 318 -9.98 15.14 20.99
CA ASN A 318 -9.04 14.78 22.06
C ASN A 318 -8.81 13.26 22.09
N LYS A 319 -9.90 12.48 21.95
CA LYS A 319 -9.79 11.02 21.86
C LYS A 319 -9.07 10.55 20.61
N PHE A 320 -9.26 11.25 19.49
CA PHE A 320 -8.50 10.98 18.27
C PHE A 320 -7.00 11.20 18.50
N ASP A 321 -6.62 12.33 19.10
CA ASP A 321 -5.21 12.64 19.35
C ASP A 321 -4.57 11.64 20.35
N GLN A 322 -5.32 11.20 21.37
CA GLN A 322 -4.89 10.12 22.28
C GLN A 322 -4.69 8.78 21.55
N TRP A 323 -5.61 8.42 20.64
CA TRP A 323 -5.45 7.24 19.80
C TRP A 323 -4.21 7.37 18.89
N CYS A 324 -4.01 8.51 18.24
CA CYS A 324 -2.83 8.76 17.40
C CYS A 324 -1.52 8.58 18.17
N LYS A 325 -1.46 9.05 19.42
CA LYS A 325 -0.27 8.95 20.29
C LYS A 325 -0.05 7.58 20.91
N GLY A 326 -1.09 6.74 21.00
CA GLY A 326 -1.06 5.51 21.77
C GLY A 326 -1.17 5.77 23.28
N GLU A 327 -2.12 6.62 23.66
CA GLU A 327 -2.42 7.04 25.04
C GLU A 327 -3.90 6.76 25.37
N THR A 328 -4.41 5.62 24.94
CA THR A 328 -5.83 5.23 25.11
C THR A 328 -6.11 4.51 26.42
N GLY A 329 -5.08 3.99 27.09
CA GLY A 329 -5.20 3.16 28.28
C GLY A 329 -5.55 1.70 27.96
N PHE A 330 -5.48 1.31 26.68
CA PHE A 330 -5.61 -0.07 26.22
C PHE A 330 -4.26 -0.55 25.68
N PRO A 331 -3.51 -1.39 26.43
CA PRO A 331 -2.10 -1.69 26.14
C PRO A 331 -1.82 -2.16 24.72
N ILE A 332 -2.68 -3.01 24.14
CA ILE A 332 -2.48 -3.52 22.77
C ILE A 332 -2.69 -2.44 21.70
N VAL A 333 -3.60 -1.50 21.94
CA VAL A 333 -3.87 -0.37 21.04
C VAL A 333 -2.70 0.61 21.12
N ASP A 334 -2.28 0.93 22.35
CA ASP A 334 -1.19 1.87 22.60
C ASP A 334 0.14 1.35 22.05
N ALA A 335 0.48 0.08 22.31
CA ALA A 335 1.65 -0.58 21.76
C ALA A 335 1.64 -0.58 20.22
N ALA A 336 0.50 -0.85 19.60
CA ALA A 336 0.35 -0.82 18.16
C ALA A 336 0.57 0.59 17.58
N MET A 337 -0.03 1.61 18.18
CA MET A 337 0.13 2.99 17.72
C MET A 337 1.58 3.48 17.91
N LYS A 338 2.25 3.07 18.99
CA LYS A 338 3.70 3.29 19.17
C LYS A 338 4.51 2.57 18.09
N GLN A 339 4.19 1.33 17.71
CA GLN A 339 4.84 0.63 16.59
C GLN A 339 4.72 1.42 15.29
N LEU A 340 3.51 1.85 14.92
CA LEU A 340 3.27 2.62 13.70
C LEU A 340 4.07 3.92 13.70
N ASN A 341 3.99 4.69 14.79
CA ASN A 341 4.62 6.00 14.86
C ASN A 341 6.15 5.94 14.82
N ASN A 342 6.76 4.88 15.36
CA ASN A 342 8.22 4.75 15.41
C ASN A 342 8.83 4.05 14.20
N THR A 343 8.07 3.18 13.51
CA THR A 343 8.63 2.34 12.43
C THR A 343 8.01 2.60 11.06
N GLY A 344 6.91 3.35 11.02
CA GLY A 344 6.07 3.50 9.84
C GLY A 344 5.39 2.21 9.40
N TRP A 345 5.42 1.14 10.19
CA TRP A 345 4.77 -0.13 9.85
C TRP A 345 3.98 -0.65 11.06
N MET A 346 2.84 -1.28 10.80
CA MET A 346 2.04 -1.93 11.84
C MET A 346 1.66 -3.33 11.40
N HIS A 347 1.74 -4.30 12.31
CA HIS A 347 1.31 -5.67 12.06
C HIS A 347 -0.19 -5.73 11.69
N ASN A 348 -0.59 -6.55 10.71
CA ASN A 348 -1.97 -6.54 10.17
C ASN A 348 -3.04 -6.78 11.26
N ARG A 349 -2.82 -7.75 12.16
CA ARG A 349 -3.72 -7.98 13.31
C ARG A 349 -3.94 -6.72 14.14
N LEU A 350 -2.90 -5.93 14.34
CA LEU A 350 -2.95 -4.70 15.12
C LEU A 350 -3.64 -3.58 14.34
N ARG A 351 -3.44 -3.48 13.02
CA ARG A 351 -4.20 -2.55 12.16
C ARG A 351 -5.70 -2.78 12.30
N MET A 352 -6.14 -4.05 12.32
CA MET A 352 -7.56 -4.39 12.53
C MET A 352 -8.06 -3.97 13.93
N ILE A 353 -7.26 -4.22 14.97
CA ILE A 353 -7.61 -3.87 16.36
C ILE A 353 -7.71 -2.36 16.53
N THR A 354 -6.70 -1.60 16.11
CA THR A 354 -6.66 -0.14 16.27
C THR A 354 -7.72 0.56 15.42
N ALA A 355 -7.99 0.08 14.20
CA ALA A 355 -9.07 0.59 13.37
C ALA A 355 -10.45 0.26 13.96
N SER A 356 -10.66 -0.96 14.46
CA SER A 356 -11.90 -1.30 15.17
C SER A 356 -12.10 -0.42 16.39
N PHE A 357 -11.04 -0.16 17.17
CA PHE A 357 -11.12 0.68 18.36
C PHE A 357 -11.50 2.12 18.00
N LEU A 358 -10.84 2.71 17.00
CA LEU A 358 -11.17 4.07 16.56
C LEU A 358 -12.65 4.22 16.15
N VAL A 359 -13.13 3.29 15.32
CA VAL A 359 -14.46 3.39 14.72
C VAL A 359 -15.57 2.93 15.67
N LYS A 360 -15.33 1.87 16.44
CA LYS A 360 -16.37 1.16 17.21
C LYS A 360 -16.27 1.35 18.71
N ASP A 361 -15.19 1.91 19.22
CA ASP A 361 -15.05 2.28 20.64
C ASP A 361 -15.02 3.80 20.82
N LEU A 362 -14.37 4.54 19.91
CA LEU A 362 -14.32 6.01 20.00
C LEU A 362 -15.39 6.72 19.15
N HIS A 363 -16.06 5.99 18.25
CA HIS A 363 -17.06 6.50 17.31
C HIS A 363 -16.52 7.68 16.47
N ILE A 364 -15.26 7.60 16.09
CA ILE A 364 -14.62 8.56 15.20
C ILE A 364 -14.72 8.05 13.75
N ASP A 365 -14.97 8.97 12.83
CA ASP A 365 -15.04 8.69 11.40
C ASP A 365 -13.77 7.96 10.93
N TRP A 366 -13.97 6.82 10.27
CA TRP A 366 -12.90 5.95 9.78
C TRP A 366 -11.95 6.69 8.83
N ARG A 367 -12.42 7.74 8.15
CA ARG A 367 -11.61 8.58 7.26
C ARG A 367 -10.47 9.29 8.00
N TRP A 368 -10.66 9.65 9.26
CA TRP A 368 -9.60 10.28 10.07
C TRP A 368 -8.47 9.27 10.35
N GLY A 369 -8.86 8.02 10.64
CA GLY A 369 -7.91 6.93 10.83
C GLY A 369 -7.20 6.55 9.53
N GLU A 370 -7.93 6.48 8.41
CA GLU A 370 -7.39 6.23 7.07
C GLU A 370 -6.30 7.24 6.70
N GLN A 371 -6.62 8.53 6.88
CA GLN A 371 -5.69 9.63 6.66
C GLN A 371 -4.47 9.55 7.58
N TYR A 372 -4.67 9.27 8.88
CA TYR A 372 -3.56 9.12 9.82
C TYR A 372 -2.63 7.97 9.42
N PHE A 373 -3.21 6.81 9.07
CA PHE A 373 -2.45 5.67 8.57
C PHE A 373 -1.65 6.02 7.32
N MET A 374 -2.25 6.69 6.32
CA MET A 374 -1.52 7.10 5.11
C MET A 374 -0.32 8.01 5.45
N SER A 375 -0.50 8.90 6.44
CA SER A 375 0.56 9.83 6.88
C SER A 375 1.72 9.18 7.63
N LYS A 376 1.56 7.94 8.09
CA LYS A 376 2.58 7.21 8.86
C LYS A 376 3.14 5.99 8.15
N LEU A 377 2.32 5.32 7.34
CA LEU A 377 2.66 4.02 6.76
C LEU A 377 3.74 4.14 5.68
N ILE A 378 4.84 3.39 5.84
CA ILE A 378 5.83 3.17 4.79
C ILE A 378 5.23 2.37 3.62
N ASP A 379 4.23 1.53 3.91
CA ASP A 379 3.49 0.74 2.93
C ASP A 379 2.12 1.33 2.58
N GLY A 380 1.94 2.66 2.74
CA GLY A 380 0.74 3.36 2.33
C GLY A 380 0.41 3.12 0.86
N ASP A 381 -0.62 2.31 0.61
CA ASP A 381 -1.24 2.04 -0.69
C ASP A 381 -2.72 2.35 -0.58
N PHE A 382 -3.26 3.19 -1.47
CA PHE A 382 -4.60 3.72 -1.33
C PHE A 382 -5.66 2.61 -1.30
N ALA A 383 -5.63 1.70 -2.29
CA ALA A 383 -6.62 0.61 -2.39
C ALA A 383 -6.62 -0.27 -1.13
N SER A 384 -5.44 -0.69 -0.68
CA SER A 384 -5.29 -1.58 0.49
C SER A 384 -5.66 -0.87 1.80
N ASN A 385 -5.26 0.40 1.97
CA ASN A 385 -5.58 1.18 3.17
C ASN A 385 -7.09 1.48 3.24
N ASN A 386 -7.68 2.00 2.16
CA ASN A 386 -9.10 2.29 2.07
C ASN A 386 -9.94 1.02 2.28
N GLY A 387 -9.57 -0.08 1.62
CA GLY A 387 -10.20 -1.38 1.77
C GLY A 387 -10.19 -1.89 3.21
N GLY A 388 -9.04 -1.81 3.88
CA GLY A 388 -8.90 -2.21 5.29
C GLY A 388 -9.74 -1.36 6.25
N TRP A 389 -9.75 -0.04 6.07
CA TRP A 389 -10.56 0.86 6.89
C TRP A 389 -12.06 0.65 6.69
N GLN A 390 -12.52 0.55 5.44
CA GLN A 390 -13.92 0.27 5.15
C GLN A 390 -14.35 -1.14 5.61
N TRP A 391 -13.45 -2.12 5.55
CA TRP A 391 -13.68 -3.45 6.10
C TRP A 391 -13.91 -3.37 7.61
N CYS A 392 -13.03 -2.70 8.37
CA CYS A 392 -13.17 -2.54 9.82
C CYS A 392 -14.42 -1.74 10.20
N ALA A 393 -14.69 -0.65 9.47
CA ALA A 393 -15.84 0.21 9.68
C ALA A 393 -17.17 -0.41 9.25
N SER A 394 -17.15 -1.60 8.64
CA SER A 394 -18.37 -2.33 8.22
C SER A 394 -19.18 -1.60 7.12
N VAL A 395 -18.52 -0.69 6.39
CA VAL A 395 -19.09 0.12 5.30
C VAL A 395 -18.52 -0.24 3.93
N GLY A 396 -17.56 -1.16 3.89
CA GLY A 396 -16.91 -1.64 2.65
C GLY A 396 -17.62 -2.80 1.97
N CYS A 397 -17.09 -3.15 0.80
CA CYS A 397 -17.41 -4.36 0.07
C CYS A 397 -16.86 -5.60 0.81
N ASP A 398 -17.69 -6.63 1.04
CA ASP A 398 -17.36 -7.81 1.86
C ASP A 398 -16.81 -7.47 3.26
N SER A 399 -17.33 -6.40 3.86
CA SER A 399 -16.87 -5.92 5.17
C SER A 399 -17.37 -6.79 6.31
N THR A 400 -16.70 -6.72 7.47
CA THR A 400 -17.17 -7.42 8.65
C THR A 400 -18.58 -6.94 9.05
N PRO A 401 -19.48 -7.80 9.55
CA PRO A 401 -20.75 -7.34 10.09
C PRO A 401 -20.54 -6.31 11.20
N TYR A 402 -21.35 -5.24 11.22
CA TYR A 402 -21.19 -4.13 12.18
C TYR A 402 -21.25 -4.57 13.64
N PHE A 403 -22.04 -5.60 13.95
CA PHE A 403 -22.19 -6.15 15.30
C PHE A 403 -20.96 -6.93 15.79
N ARG A 404 -20.02 -7.27 14.90
CA ARG A 404 -18.70 -7.79 15.27
C ARG A 404 -17.81 -6.62 15.69
N ILE A 405 -17.76 -6.40 16.98
CA ILE A 405 -16.96 -5.35 17.64
C ILE A 405 -15.82 -6.05 18.36
N PHE A 406 -14.57 -5.67 18.07
CA PHE A 406 -13.42 -6.31 18.70
C PHE A 406 -13.29 -5.80 20.12
N ASN A 407 -13.25 -6.70 21.10
CA ASN A 407 -12.83 -6.34 22.45
C ASN A 407 -11.29 -6.27 22.47
N PRO A 408 -10.68 -5.09 22.67
CA PRO A 408 -9.22 -4.93 22.62
C PRO A 408 -8.50 -5.81 23.64
N THR A 409 -9.04 -5.96 24.86
CA THR A 409 -8.46 -6.82 25.91
C THR A 409 -8.47 -8.29 25.49
N THR A 410 -9.61 -8.81 24.99
CA THR A 410 -9.69 -10.20 24.53
C THR A 410 -8.80 -10.45 23.30
N GLN A 411 -8.69 -9.49 22.39
CA GLN A 411 -7.74 -9.59 21.27
C GLN A 411 -6.30 -9.61 21.79
N SER A 412 -5.98 -8.78 22.78
CA SER A 412 -4.67 -8.73 23.41
C SER A 412 -4.28 -10.06 24.06
N GLU A 413 -5.15 -10.63 24.90
CA GLU A 413 -4.90 -11.91 25.57
C GLU A 413 -4.73 -13.04 24.55
N ARG A 414 -5.48 -13.00 23.44
CA ARG A 414 -5.42 -14.05 22.42
C ARG A 414 -4.14 -13.99 21.57
N PHE A 415 -3.75 -12.80 21.12
CA PHE A 415 -2.69 -12.64 20.12
C PHE A 415 -1.35 -12.20 20.71
N ASP A 416 -1.32 -11.78 21.97
CA ASP A 416 -0.10 -11.44 22.70
C ASP A 416 -0.21 -11.91 24.16
N ASN A 417 -0.56 -13.18 24.39
CA ASN A 417 -0.88 -13.73 25.72
C ASN A 417 0.20 -13.50 26.79
N ASN A 418 1.48 -13.55 26.40
CA ASN A 418 2.61 -13.28 27.31
C ASN A 418 2.96 -11.79 27.41
N GLY A 419 2.30 -10.96 26.58
CA GLY A 419 2.52 -9.54 26.41
C GLY A 419 3.91 -9.21 25.89
N THR A 420 4.54 -10.10 25.12
CA THR A 420 5.89 -9.87 24.58
C THR A 420 5.90 -8.63 23.69
N PHE A 421 4.87 -8.46 22.86
CA PHE A 421 4.75 -7.28 22.00
C PHE A 421 4.43 -6.02 22.83
N ILE A 422 3.46 -6.12 23.75
CA ILE A 422 3.09 -5.00 24.63
C ILE A 422 4.30 -4.50 25.42
N LYS A 423 5.05 -5.39 26.07
CA LYS A 423 6.21 -5.02 26.90
C LYS A 423 7.35 -4.40 26.11
N TYR A 424 7.49 -4.77 24.84
CA TYR A 424 8.49 -4.16 23.96
C TYR A 424 8.15 -2.69 23.67
N TRP A 425 6.88 -2.39 23.39
CA TRP A 425 6.45 -1.03 23.02
C TRP A 425 6.02 -0.15 24.21
N LEU A 426 5.65 -0.78 25.33
CA LEU A 426 5.24 -0.16 26.59
C LEU A 426 6.13 -0.70 27.72
N PRO A 427 7.42 -0.31 27.76
CA PRO A 427 8.37 -0.76 28.79
C PRO A 427 7.89 -0.44 30.22
N GLU A 428 7.09 0.61 30.39
CA GLU A 428 6.42 0.97 31.64
C GLU A 428 5.54 -0.16 32.20
N LEU A 429 4.96 -1.02 31.35
CA LEU A 429 4.09 -2.12 31.75
C LEU A 429 4.84 -3.45 31.98
N THR A 430 6.16 -3.47 31.90
CA THR A 430 6.97 -4.72 32.02
C THR A 430 6.80 -5.43 33.36
N ILE A 431 6.51 -4.69 34.44
CA ILE A 431 6.24 -5.21 35.78
C ILE A 431 4.92 -6.00 35.87
N LEU A 432 4.00 -5.78 34.93
CA LEU A 432 2.70 -6.45 34.92
C LEU A 432 2.78 -7.81 34.22
N THR A 433 1.96 -8.74 34.68
CA THR A 433 1.86 -10.11 34.14
C THR A 433 0.42 -10.59 34.10
N GLY A 434 0.16 -11.58 33.24
CA GLY A 434 -1.16 -12.17 33.07
C GLY A 434 -2.23 -11.13 32.72
N LYS A 435 -3.42 -11.27 33.30
CA LYS A 435 -4.57 -10.38 33.02
C LYS A 435 -4.30 -8.91 33.32
N LEU A 436 -3.48 -8.61 34.32
CA LEU A 436 -3.15 -7.21 34.68
C LEU A 436 -2.38 -6.50 33.57
N LEU A 437 -1.58 -7.23 32.77
CA LEU A 437 -0.87 -6.62 31.65
C LEU A 437 -1.80 -6.17 30.52
N HIS A 438 -2.91 -6.90 30.31
CA HIS A 438 -3.89 -6.61 29.27
C HIS A 438 -4.99 -5.66 29.74
N GLN A 439 -5.14 -5.50 31.06
CA GLN A 439 -6.09 -4.59 31.69
C GLN A 439 -5.52 -4.02 33.00
N PRO A 440 -4.52 -3.11 32.94
CA PRO A 440 -3.85 -2.57 34.13
C PRO A 440 -4.84 -1.98 35.15
N ASN A 441 -5.80 -1.22 34.62
CA ASN A 441 -6.78 -0.46 35.41
C ASN A 441 -7.82 -1.34 36.13
N SER A 442 -7.77 -2.67 35.96
CA SER A 442 -8.53 -3.60 36.83
C SER A 442 -8.02 -3.61 38.27
N LYS A 443 -6.78 -3.15 38.53
CA LYS A 443 -6.21 -2.90 39.85
C LYS A 443 -5.37 -1.60 39.81
N PRO A 444 -5.98 -0.42 39.97
CA PRO A 444 -5.29 0.86 39.82
C PRO A 444 -4.05 1.01 40.70
N LEU A 445 -4.08 0.49 41.93
CA LEU A 445 -2.94 0.51 42.87
C LEU A 445 -1.69 -0.25 42.39
N LEU A 446 -1.83 -1.11 41.38
CA LEU A 446 -0.72 -1.86 40.77
C LEU A 446 -0.33 -1.32 39.39
N THR A 447 -1.08 -0.35 38.87
CA THR A 447 -0.80 0.26 37.57
C THR A 447 0.31 1.28 37.74
N PRO A 448 1.36 1.26 36.90
CA PRO A 448 2.40 2.29 36.93
C PRO A 448 1.80 3.69 36.78
N ASP A 449 2.22 4.64 37.64
CA ASP A 449 1.73 6.03 37.63
C ASP A 449 1.93 6.75 36.28
N ASN A 450 2.85 6.26 35.46
CA ASN A 450 3.17 6.82 34.14
C ASN A 450 2.39 6.17 32.98
N TYR A 451 1.45 5.25 33.26
CA TYR A 451 0.54 4.70 32.25
C TYR A 451 -0.87 5.28 32.43
N VAL A 452 -1.53 5.57 31.30
CA VAL A 452 -2.81 6.30 31.29
C VAL A 452 -4.00 5.40 31.61
N GLU A 453 -5.00 5.96 32.29
CA GLU A 453 -6.30 5.34 32.52
C GLU A 453 -7.09 5.19 31.20
N PRO A 454 -8.04 4.24 31.09
CA PRO A 454 -8.79 4.01 29.87
C PRO A 454 -9.67 5.21 29.55
N ILE A 455 -9.56 5.72 28.32
CA ILE A 455 -10.32 6.89 27.87
C ILE A 455 -11.82 6.59 27.65
N ILE A 456 -12.19 5.30 27.65
CA ILE A 456 -13.55 4.78 27.49
C ILE A 456 -13.73 3.46 28.24
N GLU A 457 -15.00 3.09 28.48
CA GLU A 457 -15.38 1.74 28.89
C GLU A 457 -15.93 0.95 27.70
N HIS A 458 -15.22 -0.11 27.28
CA HIS A 458 -15.57 -0.89 26.08
C HIS A 458 -17.01 -1.41 26.09
N ALA A 459 -17.51 -1.91 27.23
CA ALA A 459 -18.86 -2.47 27.33
C ALA A 459 -19.93 -1.43 26.97
N VAL A 460 -19.77 -0.18 27.44
CA VAL A 460 -20.66 0.93 27.15
C VAL A 460 -20.58 1.33 25.68
N GLN A 461 -19.37 1.47 25.13
CA GLN A 461 -19.19 1.89 23.73
C GLN A 461 -19.70 0.84 22.75
N ARG A 462 -19.55 -0.45 23.09
CA ARG A 462 -20.11 -1.56 22.31
C ARG A 462 -21.61 -1.42 22.10
N LEU A 463 -22.37 -1.10 23.16
CA LEU A 463 -23.82 -0.92 23.08
C LEU A 463 -24.19 0.27 22.20
N LYS A 464 -23.49 1.40 22.37
CA LYS A 464 -23.68 2.60 21.54
C LYS A 464 -23.42 2.33 20.06
N THR A 465 -22.36 1.59 19.71
CA THR A 465 -22.08 1.22 18.32
C THR A 465 -23.20 0.41 17.70
N LEU A 466 -23.79 -0.54 18.43
CA LEU A 466 -24.91 -1.33 17.92
C LEU A 466 -26.12 -0.44 17.60
N GLU A 467 -26.39 0.56 18.44
CA GLU A 467 -27.46 1.52 18.23
C GLU A 467 -27.19 2.45 17.04
N ILE A 468 -26.00 3.06 16.97
CA ILE A 468 -25.58 3.96 15.89
C ILE A 468 -25.76 3.29 14.53
N TYR A 469 -25.24 2.08 14.36
CA TYR A 469 -25.33 1.36 13.09
C TYR A 469 -26.75 0.88 12.78
N LYS A 470 -27.52 0.47 13.79
CA LYS A 470 -28.93 0.09 13.58
C LYS A 470 -29.74 1.28 13.07
N ASN A 471 -29.54 2.46 13.65
CA ASN A 471 -30.21 3.69 13.24
C ASN A 471 -29.80 4.12 11.83
N ALA A 472 -28.50 4.11 11.52
CA ALA A 472 -27.98 4.46 10.19
C ALA A 472 -28.57 3.57 9.09
N LYS A 473 -28.64 2.24 9.33
CA LYS A 473 -29.25 1.31 8.36
C LYS A 473 -30.75 1.48 8.23
N ALA A 474 -31.47 1.76 9.32
CA ALA A 474 -32.90 2.04 9.28
C ALA A 474 -33.19 3.32 8.46
N GLN A 475 -32.36 4.35 8.63
CA GLN A 475 -32.47 5.59 7.86
C GLN A 475 -32.15 5.39 6.37
N ASP A 476 -31.17 4.56 6.03
CA ASP A 476 -30.85 4.23 4.62
C ASP A 476 -31.97 3.49 3.91
N VAL A 477 -32.72 2.63 4.61
CA VAL A 477 -33.90 1.94 4.05
C VAL A 477 -35.09 2.90 3.88
N ALA A 478 -35.18 3.94 4.72
CA ALA A 478 -36.27 4.91 4.68
C ALA A 478 -36.07 6.02 3.63
N SER A 479 -34.84 6.27 3.19
CA SER A 479 -34.47 7.24 2.16
C SER A 479 -34.45 6.64 0.76
#